data_AF-A0AAJ2H280-F1
#
_entry.id   AF-A0AAJ2H280-F1
#
_cell.length_a   1.000
_cell.length_b   1.000
_cell.length_c   1.000
_cell.angle_alpha   90.00
_cell.angle_beta   90.00
_cell.angle_gamma   90.00
#
_symmetry.space_group_name_H-M   'P 1'
#
loop_
_entity.id
_entity.type
_entity.pdbx_description
1 polymer ?
#
loop_
_entity_poly.entity_id
_entity_poly.type
_entity_poly.pdbx_seq_one_letter_code
_entity_poly.pdbx_strand_id
1 'polypeptide(L)'
;MNKPMTQPMPETMPETMKLQFEEQAYQLDAVAAFVDLFEGQTLEQIDFAIEAGAVGTGQQASLLQNELGLGNAITISDAAIYDNLVKVQERNDIDPIAKEADFTKHGMNFSVEMETGTGKTYVYLRTIFTLIQKYGFKKFIIVVPSVAIREGTLKTFEITAAHFSEKFNISIKKDSTYFVYNSQKPSRLRDFATSNQLQIMIINIDAFNKDVN
;
A
#
# COMPACT_ATOMS: atom_id res chain seq x y z
N MET A 1 -47.73 -37.29 31.98
CA MET A 1 -47.49 -36.61 30.67
C MET A 1 -46.45 -35.53 30.89
N ASN A 2 -45.24 -35.78 30.43
CA ASN A 2 -44.10 -34.86 30.50
C ASN A 2 -44.23 -33.78 29.42
N LYS A 3 -44.05 -32.51 29.79
CA LYS A 3 -43.63 -31.48 28.84
C LYS A 3 -42.52 -30.65 29.51
N PRO A 4 -41.28 -30.68 29.02
CA PRO A 4 -40.23 -29.81 29.55
C PRO A 4 -40.47 -28.37 29.08
N MET A 5 -40.24 -27.42 29.97
CA MET A 5 -40.12 -26.00 29.64
C MET A 5 -38.79 -25.78 28.91
N THR A 6 -38.84 -25.44 27.64
CA THR A 6 -37.72 -24.82 26.92
C THR A 6 -37.96 -23.33 26.85
N GLN A 7 -37.35 -22.57 27.75
CA GLN A 7 -37.09 -21.15 27.49
C GLN A 7 -35.91 -21.08 26.51
N PRO A 8 -36.01 -20.35 25.38
CA PRO A 8 -34.82 -20.02 24.62
C PRO A 8 -34.05 -18.95 25.38
N MET A 9 -32.78 -19.22 25.71
CA MET A 9 -31.85 -18.16 26.12
C MET A 9 -31.59 -17.26 24.92
N PRO A 10 -31.60 -15.92 25.06
CA PRO A 10 -31.00 -15.07 24.05
C PRO A 10 -29.48 -15.18 24.20
N GLU A 11 -28.83 -16.01 23.38
CA GLU A 11 -27.40 -15.84 23.11
C GLU A 11 -27.24 -14.56 22.28
N THR A 12 -27.23 -13.42 22.96
CA THR A 12 -26.66 -12.21 22.36
C THR A 12 -25.16 -12.45 22.26
N MET A 13 -24.69 -12.84 21.07
CA MET A 13 -23.28 -12.79 20.73
C MET A 13 -22.76 -11.39 21.11
N PRO A 14 -21.63 -11.26 21.81
CA PRO A 14 -21.09 -9.95 22.12
C PRO A 14 -20.85 -9.20 20.80
N GLU A 15 -21.46 -8.02 20.65
CA GLU A 15 -21.19 -7.15 19.53
C GLU A 15 -19.68 -6.94 19.44
N THR A 16 -19.08 -7.43 18.36
CA THR A 16 -17.66 -7.24 18.11
C THR A 16 -17.39 -5.74 18.03
N MET A 17 -16.52 -5.23 18.90
CA MET A 17 -16.13 -3.81 18.95
C MET A 17 -15.74 -3.32 17.54
N LYS A 18 -16.55 -2.42 16.98
CA LYS A 18 -16.26 -1.75 15.71
C LYS A 18 -15.59 -0.41 15.99
N LEU A 19 -14.35 -0.27 15.59
CA LEU A 19 -13.64 1.01 15.66
C LEU A 19 -14.12 1.90 14.51
N GLN A 20 -14.56 3.10 14.84
CA GLN A 20 -14.83 4.15 13.86
C GLN A 20 -13.56 4.97 13.65
N PHE A 21 -13.17 5.13 12.39
CA PHE A 21 -12.02 5.95 12.02
C PHE A 21 -12.52 7.29 11.49
N GLU A 22 -12.15 8.37 12.17
CA GLU A 22 -12.38 9.72 11.68
C GLU A 22 -11.19 10.16 10.82
N GLU A 23 -11.50 10.68 9.64
CA GLU A 23 -10.50 11.16 8.69
C GLU A 23 -10.19 12.63 9.00
N GLN A 24 -8.99 12.90 9.48
CA GLN A 24 -8.58 14.27 9.79
C GLN A 24 -8.04 14.96 8.53
N ALA A 25 -8.33 16.24 8.34
CA ALA A 25 -7.92 17.00 7.15
C ALA A 25 -6.41 16.88 6.88
N TYR A 26 -5.58 17.11 7.90
CA TYR A 26 -4.13 17.01 7.79
C TYR A 26 -3.63 15.61 7.38
N GLN A 27 -4.37 14.54 7.69
CA GLN A 27 -4.04 13.18 7.22
C GLN A 27 -4.36 13.03 5.74
N LEU A 28 -5.47 13.63 5.29
CA LEU A 28 -5.85 13.63 3.88
C LEU A 28 -4.88 14.45 3.04
N ASP A 29 -4.45 15.60 3.56
CA ASP A 29 -3.48 16.48 2.90
C ASP A 29 -2.14 15.77 2.74
N ALA A 30 -1.67 15.06 3.78
CA ALA A 30 -0.45 14.25 3.71
C ALA A 30 -0.57 13.08 2.71
N VAL A 31 -1.74 12.44 2.62
CA VAL A 31 -1.99 11.41 1.59
C VAL A 31 -1.97 12.02 0.19
N ALA A 32 -2.66 13.15 0.00
CA ALA A 32 -2.72 13.84 -1.29
C ALA A 32 -1.33 14.30 -1.74
N ALA A 33 -0.51 14.84 -0.84
CA ALA A 33 0.87 15.24 -1.14
C ALA A 33 1.69 14.10 -1.78
N PHE A 34 1.54 12.86 -1.31
CA PHE A 34 2.22 11.71 -1.92
C PHE A 34 1.54 11.21 -3.20
N VAL A 35 0.21 11.16 -3.21
CA VAL A 35 -0.55 10.61 -4.35
C VAL A 35 -0.43 11.50 -5.59
N ASP A 36 -0.33 12.82 -5.38
CA ASP A 36 -0.27 13.82 -6.46
C ASP A 36 1.11 13.87 -7.14
N LEU A 37 2.17 13.31 -6.53
CA LEU A 37 3.46 13.11 -7.21
C LEU A 37 3.32 12.30 -8.51
N PHE A 38 2.33 11.41 -8.55
CA PHE A 38 2.03 10.55 -9.68
C PHE A 38 0.85 11.05 -10.53
N GLU A 39 0.46 12.32 -10.43
CA GLU A 39 -0.57 12.88 -11.29
C GLU A 39 -0.20 12.71 -12.78
N GLY A 40 -1.17 12.28 -13.59
CA GLY A 40 -0.95 11.88 -14.98
C GLY A 40 -0.65 10.38 -15.17
N GLN A 41 -0.35 9.65 -14.11
CA GLN A 41 -0.27 8.18 -14.15
C GLN A 41 -1.66 7.62 -14.49
N THR A 42 -1.73 6.81 -15.55
CA THR A 42 -2.98 6.20 -15.97
C THR A 42 -3.37 5.06 -15.03
N LEU A 43 -4.65 4.96 -14.70
CA LEU A 43 -5.22 3.76 -14.10
C LEU A 43 -5.20 2.67 -15.17
N GLU A 44 -4.23 1.79 -15.09
CA GLU A 44 -4.21 0.65 -16.00
C GLU A 44 -5.19 -0.39 -15.49
N GLN A 45 -6.30 -0.50 -16.22
CA GLN A 45 -7.32 -1.50 -15.93
C GLN A 45 -6.69 -2.89 -15.93
N ILE A 46 -7.19 -3.72 -15.02
CA ILE A 46 -7.03 -5.16 -15.11
C ILE A 46 -7.70 -5.55 -16.43
N ASP A 47 -6.92 -5.67 -17.50
CA ASP A 47 -7.40 -6.27 -18.74
C ASP A 47 -7.72 -7.73 -18.43
N PHE A 48 -8.98 -7.97 -18.05
CA PHE A 48 -9.60 -9.28 -18.14
C PHE A 48 -9.89 -9.55 -19.63
N ALA A 49 -8.84 -9.60 -20.44
CA ALA A 49 -8.91 -10.08 -21.82
C ALA A 49 -8.94 -11.61 -21.78
N ILE A 50 -10.08 -12.17 -21.39
CA ILE A 50 -10.46 -13.52 -21.81
C ILE A 50 -11.30 -13.35 -23.08
N GLU A 51 -10.86 -14.07 -24.12
CA GLU A 51 -11.46 -14.30 -25.45
C GLU A 51 -11.19 -13.26 -26.55
N ALA A 52 -10.14 -13.51 -27.34
CA ALA A 52 -10.29 -14.23 -28.62
C ALA A 52 -8.98 -14.22 -29.43
N GLY A 53 -8.27 -15.37 -29.45
CA GLY A 53 -7.57 -15.83 -30.67
C GLY A 53 -6.37 -15.05 -31.21
N ALA A 54 -5.75 -14.11 -30.50
CA ALA A 54 -4.54 -13.45 -30.97
C ALA A 54 -3.33 -13.81 -30.09
N VAL A 55 -2.43 -14.63 -30.63
CA VAL A 55 -1.04 -14.74 -30.15
C VAL A 55 -0.36 -13.41 -30.49
N GLY A 56 -0.48 -12.45 -29.59
CA GLY A 56 0.16 -11.13 -29.68
C GLY A 56 0.59 -10.73 -28.29
N THR A 57 1.83 -10.25 -28.18
CA THR A 57 2.54 -9.82 -26.97
C THR A 57 1.75 -8.83 -26.13
N GLY A 58 0.83 -9.32 -25.29
CA GLY A 58 0.10 -8.52 -24.31
C GLY A 58 0.94 -8.36 -23.06
N GLN A 59 1.78 -7.31 -23.03
CA GLN A 59 2.40 -6.86 -21.79
C GLN A 59 1.28 -6.46 -20.82
N GLN A 60 1.22 -7.15 -19.68
CA GLN A 60 0.45 -6.69 -18.51
C GLN A 60 1.07 -5.35 -18.07
N ALA A 61 0.56 -4.24 -18.60
CA ALA A 61 1.20 -2.92 -18.50
C ALA A 61 1.40 -2.46 -17.03
N SER A 62 0.54 -2.90 -16.10
CA SER A 62 0.57 -2.45 -14.69
C SER A 62 1.81 -2.93 -13.95
N LEU A 63 2.44 -4.01 -14.44
CA LEU A 63 3.63 -4.57 -13.84
C LEU A 63 4.77 -4.69 -14.87
N LEU A 64 5.89 -4.02 -14.61
CA LEU A 64 7.12 -4.23 -15.36
C LEU A 64 7.72 -5.59 -15.00
N GLN A 65 7.89 -6.43 -16.02
CA GLN A 65 8.57 -7.72 -15.89
C GLN A 65 10.04 -7.56 -16.27
N ASN A 66 10.91 -7.69 -15.27
CA ASN A 66 12.37 -7.79 -15.48
C ASN A 66 12.86 -9.18 -15.02
N GLU A 67 14.15 -9.47 -15.21
CA GLU A 67 14.77 -10.74 -14.78
C GLU A 67 14.54 -11.07 -13.29
N LEU A 68 14.27 -10.03 -12.47
CA LEU A 68 14.05 -10.13 -11.03
C LEU A 68 12.58 -10.32 -10.62
N GLY A 69 11.62 -10.14 -11.54
CA GLY A 69 10.18 -10.30 -11.27
C GLY A 69 9.29 -9.18 -11.83
N LEU A 70 8.05 -9.14 -11.34
CA LEU A 70 7.02 -8.14 -11.65
C LEU A 70 7.04 -7.02 -10.60
N GLY A 71 6.98 -5.74 -11.00
CA GLY A 71 6.88 -4.58 -10.11
C GLY A 71 6.02 -3.46 -10.71
N ASN A 72 5.53 -2.50 -9.92
CA ASN A 72 4.65 -1.43 -10.44
C ASN A 72 5.34 -0.67 -11.59
N ALA A 73 4.60 -0.41 -12.67
CA ALA A 73 5.04 0.47 -13.74
C ALA A 73 4.70 1.93 -13.43
N ILE A 74 5.68 2.82 -13.53
CA ILE A 74 5.48 4.27 -13.58
C ILE A 74 5.66 4.66 -15.04
N THR A 75 4.59 5.17 -15.66
CA THR A 75 4.53 5.44 -17.10
C THR A 75 4.66 6.92 -17.44
N ILE A 76 4.48 7.80 -16.44
CA ILE A 76 4.80 9.22 -16.56
C ILE A 76 6.31 9.44 -16.55
N SER A 77 6.76 10.51 -17.21
CA SER A 77 8.17 10.87 -17.28
C SER A 77 8.69 11.44 -15.96
N ASP A 78 10.01 11.35 -15.75
CA ASP A 78 10.70 12.00 -14.64
C ASP A 78 10.42 13.51 -14.60
N ALA A 79 10.34 14.17 -15.76
CA ALA A 79 9.97 15.58 -15.87
C ALA A 79 8.54 15.85 -15.36
N ALA A 80 7.58 14.96 -15.65
CA ALA A 80 6.22 15.09 -15.13
C ALA A 80 6.17 14.91 -13.61
N ILE A 81 6.94 13.96 -13.07
CA ILE A 81 7.06 13.76 -11.62
C ILE A 81 7.73 14.96 -10.95
N TYR A 82 8.74 15.55 -11.58
CA TYR A 82 9.38 16.78 -11.13
C TYR A 82 8.39 17.94 -11.08
N ASP A 83 7.61 18.16 -12.13
CA ASP A 83 6.58 19.21 -12.17
C ASP A 83 5.52 18.99 -11.08
N ASN A 84 5.12 17.74 -10.87
CA ASN A 84 4.19 17.38 -9.80
C ASN A 84 4.78 17.63 -8.40
N LEU A 85 6.07 17.29 -8.19
CA LEU A 85 6.78 17.57 -6.95
C LEU A 85 6.80 19.07 -6.65
N VAL A 86 7.14 19.91 -7.63
CA VAL A 86 7.15 21.37 -7.47
C VAL A 86 5.78 21.88 -7.05
N LYS A 87 4.71 21.46 -7.73
CA LYS A 87 3.33 21.83 -7.35
C LYS A 87 2.96 21.39 -5.94
N VAL A 88 3.36 20.17 -5.54
CA VAL A 88 3.12 19.65 -4.19
C VAL A 88 3.88 20.48 -3.15
N GLN A 89 5.14 20.84 -3.42
CA GLN A 89 5.94 21.67 -2.52
C GLN A 89 5.33 23.07 -2.36
N GLU A 90 4.99 23.74 -3.47
CA GLU A 90 4.36 25.07 -3.46
C GLU A 90 3.03 25.06 -2.68
N ARG A 91 2.18 24.05 -2.90
CA ARG A 91 0.91 23.91 -2.20
C ARG A 91 1.07 23.72 -0.68
N ASN A 92 2.19 23.15 -0.24
CA ASN A 92 2.47 22.87 1.17
C ASN A 92 3.44 23.89 1.79
N ASP A 93 3.66 25.04 1.14
CA ASP A 93 4.57 26.09 1.59
C ASP A 93 6.02 25.60 1.84
N ILE A 94 6.49 24.66 1.01
CA ILE A 94 7.87 24.15 1.02
C ILE A 94 8.62 24.77 -0.15
N ASP A 95 9.84 25.23 0.09
CA ASP A 95 10.73 25.73 -0.97
C ASP A 95 10.92 24.67 -2.06
N PRO A 96 10.50 24.95 -3.32
CA PRO A 96 10.61 23.98 -4.39
C PRO A 96 12.06 23.67 -4.73
N ILE A 97 12.31 22.45 -5.18
CA ILE A 97 13.66 22.12 -5.65
C ILE A 97 13.95 22.96 -6.91
N ALA A 98 15.07 23.68 -6.87
CA ALA A 98 15.37 24.70 -7.87
C ALA A 98 15.67 24.16 -9.28
N LYS A 99 16.10 22.91 -9.43
CA LYS A 99 16.52 22.34 -10.71
C LYS A 99 16.11 20.88 -10.85
N GLU A 100 15.58 20.53 -12.01
CA GLU A 100 15.29 19.13 -12.39
C GLU A 100 16.53 18.23 -12.29
N ALA A 101 17.72 18.77 -12.58
CA ALA A 101 18.98 18.03 -12.41
C ALA A 101 19.23 17.56 -10.96
N ASP A 102 18.78 18.32 -9.97
CA ASP A 102 18.89 17.92 -8.56
C ASP A 102 17.90 16.77 -8.26
N PHE A 103 16.70 16.81 -8.84
CA PHE A 103 15.74 15.70 -8.77
C PHE A 103 16.32 14.44 -9.39
N THR A 104 16.86 14.51 -10.60
CA THR A 104 17.48 13.36 -11.29
C THR A 104 18.62 12.76 -10.46
N LYS A 105 19.40 13.59 -9.76
CA LYS A 105 20.49 13.12 -8.89
C LYS A 105 19.98 12.35 -7.67
N HIS A 106 18.88 12.80 -7.07
CA HIS A 106 18.32 12.19 -5.86
C HIS A 106 17.30 11.07 -6.15
N GLY A 107 16.75 11.02 -7.36
CA GLY A 107 15.71 10.08 -7.77
C GLY A 107 14.38 10.30 -7.05
N MET A 108 13.49 9.31 -7.15
CA MET A 108 12.14 9.32 -6.56
C MET A 108 12.15 9.02 -5.05
N ASN A 109 12.97 9.75 -4.30
CA ASN A 109 13.08 9.65 -2.85
C ASN A 109 12.38 10.84 -2.20
N PHE A 110 11.13 10.64 -1.79
CA PHE A 110 10.28 11.68 -1.22
C PHE A 110 10.05 11.46 0.27
N SER A 111 9.87 12.57 0.99
CA SER A 111 9.65 12.57 2.44
C SER A 111 8.38 13.35 2.78
N VAL A 112 7.61 12.84 3.74
CA VAL A 112 6.57 13.61 4.42
C VAL A 112 6.85 13.61 5.91
N GLU A 113 7.01 14.80 6.44
CA GLU A 113 7.21 15.02 7.87
C GLU A 113 5.87 15.10 8.57
N MET A 114 5.75 14.40 9.70
CA MET A 114 4.55 14.44 10.52
C MET A 114 4.94 14.31 11.97
N GLU A 115 4.32 15.12 12.83
CA GLU A 115 4.50 15.09 14.27
C GLU A 115 4.06 13.74 14.86
N THR A 116 4.67 13.35 15.98
CA THR A 116 4.28 12.15 16.71
C THR A 116 2.81 12.23 17.16
N GLY A 117 2.12 11.09 17.16
CA GLY A 117 0.70 11.03 17.54
C GLY A 117 -0.31 11.49 16.47
N THR A 118 0.14 11.98 15.30
CA THR A 118 -0.75 12.43 14.21
C THR A 118 -1.22 11.30 13.26
N GLY A 119 -0.86 10.05 13.55
CA GLY A 119 -1.33 8.90 12.76
C GLY A 119 -0.53 8.63 11.49
N LYS A 120 0.79 8.88 11.48
CA LYS A 120 1.71 8.54 10.36
C LYS A 120 1.49 7.12 9.79
N THR A 121 1.22 6.15 10.67
CA THR A 121 0.91 4.76 10.27
C THR A 121 -0.35 4.67 9.42
N TYR A 122 -1.42 5.34 9.83
CA TYR A 122 -2.66 5.39 9.07
C TYR A 122 -2.46 6.09 7.73
N VAL A 123 -1.70 7.19 7.72
CA VAL A 123 -1.41 7.97 6.51
C VAL A 123 -0.69 7.12 5.47
N TYR A 124 0.43 6.46 5.78
CA TYR A 124 1.13 5.67 4.74
C TYR A 124 0.28 4.48 4.25
N LEU A 125 -0.52 3.84 5.12
CA LEU A 125 -1.41 2.75 4.69
C LEU A 125 -2.49 3.26 3.74
N ARG A 126 -3.11 4.38 4.09
CA ARG A 126 -4.09 5.05 3.25
C ARG A 126 -3.49 5.50 1.93
N THR A 127 -2.25 6.02 1.93
CA THR A 127 -1.53 6.36 0.70
C THR A 127 -1.39 5.13 -0.20
N ILE A 128 -0.94 4.00 0.35
CA ILE A 128 -0.84 2.73 -0.42
C ILE A 128 -2.19 2.37 -1.05
N PHE A 129 -3.27 2.35 -0.27
CA PHE A 129 -4.61 2.02 -0.80
C PHE A 129 -5.17 3.04 -1.78
N THR A 130 -4.82 4.31 -1.63
CA THR A 130 -5.19 5.36 -2.58
C THR A 130 -4.42 5.20 -3.89
N LEU A 131 -3.13 4.85 -3.85
CA LEU A 131 -2.33 4.54 -5.04
C LEU A 131 -2.85 3.28 -5.77
N ILE A 132 -3.28 2.26 -5.01
CA ILE A 132 -3.94 1.06 -5.57
C ILE A 132 -5.21 1.46 -6.32
N GLN A 133 -6.09 2.27 -5.70
CA GLN A 133 -7.36 2.67 -6.30
C GLN A 133 -7.17 3.62 -7.49
N LYS A 134 -6.28 4.61 -7.37
CA LYS A 134 -6.12 5.69 -8.35
C LYS A 134 -5.26 5.27 -9.55
N TYR A 135 -4.22 4.46 -9.32
CA TYR A 135 -3.22 4.13 -10.35
C TYR A 135 -3.02 2.63 -10.57
N GLY A 136 -3.72 1.76 -9.82
CA GLY A 136 -3.65 0.32 -10.03
C GLY A 136 -2.33 -0.32 -9.56
N PHE A 137 -1.54 0.38 -8.74
CA PHE A 137 -0.32 -0.19 -8.15
C PHE A 137 -0.65 -1.42 -7.32
N LYS A 138 0.22 -2.43 -7.33
CA LYS A 138 -0.03 -3.74 -6.72
C LYS A 138 1.04 -4.18 -5.74
N LYS A 139 2.26 -3.65 -5.83
CA LYS A 139 3.37 -4.10 -4.99
C LYS A 139 3.94 -2.98 -4.14
N PHE A 140 4.03 -3.24 -2.85
CA PHE A 140 4.55 -2.27 -1.89
C PHE A 140 5.46 -2.97 -0.88
N ILE A 141 6.50 -2.28 -0.45
CA ILE A 141 7.39 -2.73 0.63
C ILE A 141 7.37 -1.65 1.71
N ILE A 142 7.01 -2.02 2.93
CA ILE A 142 7.08 -1.17 4.12
C ILE A 142 8.32 -1.58 4.90
N VAL A 143 9.32 -0.69 4.93
CA VAL A 143 10.55 -0.90 5.70
C VAL A 143 10.43 -0.18 7.04
N VAL A 144 10.61 -0.90 8.15
CA VAL A 144 10.50 -0.36 9.51
C VAL A 144 11.82 -0.54 10.29
N PRO A 145 12.16 0.34 11.24
CA PRO A 145 13.47 0.26 11.89
C PRO A 145 13.56 -0.81 12.99
N SER A 146 12.44 -1.37 13.46
CA SER A 146 12.45 -2.36 14.54
C SER A 146 11.31 -3.36 14.46
N VAL A 147 11.48 -4.50 15.15
CA VAL A 147 10.43 -5.51 15.33
C VAL A 147 9.20 -4.93 16.02
N ALA A 148 9.36 -4.06 17.03
CA ALA A 148 8.22 -3.45 17.73
C ALA A 148 7.36 -2.60 16.78
N ILE A 149 7.99 -1.79 15.91
CA ILE A 149 7.26 -0.97 14.93
C ILE A 149 6.61 -1.85 13.86
N ARG A 150 7.23 -2.99 13.50
CA ARG A 150 6.63 -3.99 12.62
C ARG A 150 5.34 -4.56 13.21
N GLU A 151 5.36 -4.99 14.47
CA GLU A 151 4.16 -5.53 15.13
C GLU A 151 3.07 -4.47 15.27
N GLY A 152 3.44 -3.22 15.60
CA GLY A 152 2.49 -2.10 15.59
C GLY A 152 1.86 -1.83 14.22
N THR A 153 2.65 -1.98 13.15
CA THR A 153 2.17 -1.88 11.76
C THR A 153 1.17 -3.00 11.43
N LEU A 154 1.50 -4.26 11.77
CA LEU A 154 0.59 -5.39 11.59
C LEU A 154 -0.71 -5.21 12.35
N LYS A 155 -0.62 -4.71 13.59
CA LYS A 155 -1.81 -4.46 14.39
C LYS A 155 -2.68 -3.36 13.77
N THR A 156 -2.06 -2.34 13.20
CA THR A 156 -2.79 -1.29 12.48
C THR A 156 -3.48 -1.83 11.24
N PHE A 157 -2.85 -2.71 10.46
CA PHE A 157 -3.52 -3.41 9.35
C PHE A 157 -4.76 -4.17 9.83
N GLU A 158 -4.66 -4.94 10.91
CA GLU A 158 -5.80 -5.71 11.45
C GLU A 158 -6.96 -4.80 11.86
N ILE A 159 -6.65 -3.73 12.59
CA ILE A 159 -7.64 -2.79 13.12
C ILE A 159 -8.30 -1.97 12.00
N THR A 160 -7.53 -1.58 10.99
CA THR A 160 -8.01 -0.78 9.84
C THR A 160 -8.57 -1.60 8.69
N ALA A 161 -8.48 -2.95 8.75
CA ALA A 161 -8.89 -3.83 7.65
C ALA A 161 -10.34 -3.58 7.22
N ALA A 162 -11.28 -3.56 8.16
CA ALA A 162 -12.70 -3.33 7.84
C ALA A 162 -12.92 -1.95 7.20
N HIS A 163 -12.32 -0.91 7.79
CA HIS A 163 -12.40 0.48 7.31
C HIS A 163 -11.88 0.62 5.87
N PHE A 164 -10.68 0.13 5.60
CA PHE A 164 -10.08 0.23 4.27
C PHE A 164 -10.73 -0.73 3.26
N SER A 165 -11.18 -1.90 3.70
CA SER A 165 -11.92 -2.83 2.83
C SER A 165 -13.22 -2.22 2.32
N GLU A 166 -13.97 -1.55 3.19
CA GLU A 166 -15.19 -0.84 2.82
C GLU A 166 -14.86 0.37 1.93
N LYS A 167 -13.92 1.22 2.36
CA LYS A 167 -13.58 2.47 1.66
C LYS A 167 -13.04 2.26 0.25
N PHE A 168 -12.17 1.26 0.07
CA PHE A 168 -11.48 1.02 -1.20
C PHE A 168 -12.06 -0.17 -1.98
N ASN A 169 -13.09 -0.85 -1.45
CA ASN A 169 -13.70 -2.05 -2.03
C ASN A 169 -12.67 -3.15 -2.36
N ILE A 170 -11.79 -3.45 -1.40
CA ILE A 170 -10.72 -4.46 -1.52
C ILE A 170 -10.75 -5.42 -0.33
N SER A 171 -10.42 -6.69 -0.55
CA SER A 171 -10.24 -7.64 0.56
C SER A 171 -8.84 -7.48 1.15
N ILE A 172 -8.75 -7.04 2.42
CA ILE A 172 -7.49 -6.92 3.16
C ILE A 172 -7.35 -8.10 4.11
N LYS A 173 -6.45 -9.03 3.79
CA LYS A 173 -6.20 -10.23 4.60
C LYS A 173 -4.71 -10.48 4.77
N LYS A 174 -4.31 -10.85 5.98
CA LYS A 174 -2.96 -11.33 6.26
C LYS A 174 -2.64 -12.54 5.38
N ASP A 175 -1.39 -12.66 4.94
CA ASP A 175 -0.86 -13.70 4.06
C ASP A 175 -1.41 -13.72 2.63
N SER A 176 -2.42 -12.91 2.32
CA SER A 176 -2.90 -12.66 0.95
C SER A 176 -2.50 -11.26 0.49
N THR A 177 -3.04 -10.23 1.14
CA THR A 177 -2.83 -8.81 0.80
C THR A 177 -1.56 -8.25 1.43
N TYR A 178 -1.25 -8.64 2.67
CA TYR A 178 -0.05 -8.18 3.37
C TYR A 178 0.62 -9.30 4.17
N PHE A 179 1.95 -9.27 4.31
CA PHE A 179 2.70 -10.28 5.05
C PHE A 179 4.06 -9.74 5.54
N VAL A 180 4.64 -10.42 6.52
CA VAL A 180 5.97 -10.11 7.04
C VAL A 180 7.04 -10.89 6.27
N TYR A 181 8.10 -10.22 5.85
CA TYR A 181 9.28 -10.87 5.30
C TYR A 181 9.88 -11.87 6.31
N ASN A 182 10.19 -13.07 5.85
CA ASN A 182 10.85 -14.09 6.64
C ASN A 182 11.90 -14.79 5.79
N SER A 183 13.19 -14.62 6.13
CA SER A 183 14.31 -15.22 5.41
C SER A 183 14.28 -16.75 5.40
N GLN A 184 13.62 -17.38 6.38
CA GLN A 184 13.44 -18.83 6.42
C GLN A 184 12.36 -19.33 5.45
N LYS A 185 11.63 -18.42 4.78
CA LYS A 185 10.55 -18.74 3.81
C LYS A 185 10.82 -18.08 2.45
N PRO A 186 11.90 -18.45 1.74
CA PRO A 186 12.25 -17.83 0.45
C PRO A 186 11.23 -18.08 -0.66
N SER A 187 10.38 -19.12 -0.54
CA SER A 187 9.23 -19.30 -1.44
C SER A 187 8.31 -18.07 -1.44
N ARG A 188 8.03 -17.49 -0.26
CA ARG A 188 7.12 -16.36 -0.15
C ARG A 188 7.68 -15.09 -0.80
N LEU A 189 8.98 -14.87 -0.72
CA LEU A 189 9.64 -13.76 -1.41
C LEU A 189 9.58 -13.96 -2.94
N ARG A 190 9.81 -15.19 -3.41
CA ARG A 190 9.66 -15.52 -4.84
C ARG A 190 8.24 -15.31 -5.33
N ASP A 191 7.25 -15.75 -4.56
CA ASP A 191 5.83 -15.52 -4.86
C ASP A 191 5.54 -14.01 -4.91
N PHE A 192 6.11 -13.23 -3.99
CA PHE A 192 6.00 -11.77 -4.04
C PHE A 192 6.66 -11.16 -5.27
N ALA A 193 7.79 -11.68 -5.72
CA ALA A 193 8.46 -11.20 -6.92
C ALA A 193 7.66 -11.53 -8.21
N THR A 194 7.01 -12.70 -8.27
CA THR A 194 6.38 -13.19 -9.52
C THR A 194 4.86 -13.00 -9.59
N SER A 195 4.18 -12.80 -8.46
CA SER A 195 2.72 -12.63 -8.42
C SER A 195 2.28 -11.32 -9.07
N ASN A 196 1.14 -11.35 -9.75
CA ASN A 196 0.46 -10.15 -10.27
C ASN A 196 -0.69 -9.66 -9.36
N GLN A 197 -0.81 -10.24 -8.16
CA GLN A 197 -1.80 -9.85 -7.16
C GLN A 197 -1.31 -8.65 -6.35
N LEU A 198 -2.26 -7.95 -5.72
CA LEU A 198 -1.98 -6.94 -4.71
C LEU A 198 -1.26 -7.59 -3.52
N GLN A 199 -0.04 -7.14 -3.24
CA GLN A 199 0.76 -7.61 -2.13
C GLN A 199 1.58 -6.48 -1.48
N ILE A 200 1.54 -6.43 -0.16
CA ILE A 200 2.27 -5.49 0.67
C ILE A 200 3.21 -6.28 1.60
N MET A 201 4.51 -6.16 1.40
CA MET A 201 5.52 -6.82 2.23
C MET A 201 5.99 -5.88 3.33
N ILE A 202 6.03 -6.33 4.58
CA ILE A 202 6.59 -5.58 5.70
C ILE A 202 7.91 -6.21 6.13
N ILE A 203 8.97 -5.42 6.23
CA ILE A 203 10.32 -5.87 6.58
C ILE A 203 10.95 -4.89 7.58
N ASN A 204 11.70 -5.41 8.55
CA ASN A 204 12.51 -4.55 9.42
C ASN A 204 13.96 -4.44 8.91
N ILE A 205 14.63 -3.30 9.18
CA ILE A 205 15.99 -3.02 8.68
C ILE A 205 16.98 -4.14 9.07
N ASP A 206 16.88 -4.71 10.28
CA ASP A 206 17.78 -5.80 10.71
C ASP A 206 17.70 -7.04 9.82
N ALA A 207 16.58 -7.24 9.11
CA ALA A 207 16.44 -8.36 8.18
C ALA A 207 17.33 -8.21 6.94
N PHE A 208 17.66 -6.98 6.52
CA PHE A 208 18.63 -6.74 5.45
C PHE A 208 20.07 -7.03 5.89
N ASN A 209 20.41 -6.68 7.13
CA ASN A 209 21.77 -6.82 7.65
C ASN A 209 22.14 -8.26 8.01
N LYS A 210 21.16 -9.15 8.18
CA LYS A 210 21.40 -10.57 8.52
C LYS A 210 21.85 -11.42 7.34
N ASP A 211 21.64 -10.97 6.10
CA ASP A 211 22.10 -11.70 4.91
C ASP A 211 23.57 -11.35 4.55
N VAL A 212 24.20 -10.41 5.28
CA VAL A 212 25.57 -9.91 5.03
C VAL A 212 26.59 -10.34 6.10
N ASN A 213 26.17 -11.09 7.13
CA ASN A 213 27.04 -11.65 8.17
C ASN A 213 26.94 -13.18 8.21
#